data_AF-A0A926UIB2-F1
#
_entry.id   AF-A0A926UIB2-F1
#
_cell.length_a   1.000
_cell.length_b   1.000
_cell.length_c   1.000
_cell.angle_alpha   90.00
_cell.angle_beta   90.00
_cell.angle_gamma   90.00
#
_symmetry.space_group_name_H-M   'P 1'
#
loop_
_entity.id
_entity.type
_entity.pdbx_description
1 polymer ?
#
loop_
_entity_poly.entity_id
_entity_poly.type
_entity_poly.pdbx_seq_one_letter_code
_entity_poly.pdbx_strand_id
1 'polypeptide(L)'
;MSLEKSKQGGYIAAAFGSLIGSITLGALGVYLGTNYTKFFMPNAGLEGLLPVLLGVFLGWWIGEVMGCYLALRWLHYCKPKQTAKLLTVLTSLGIFLWLFISPIISNLFKGDLSDIQFSQIDNKIRMITASLTSISLALLARYLTCARELNQD
;
A
#
# COMPACT_ATOMS: atom_id res chain seq x y z
N MET A 1 -30.68 4.10 21.42
CA MET A 1 -29.46 3.68 22.13
C MET A 1 -28.27 3.99 21.22
N SER A 2 -27.64 5.15 21.43
CA SER A 2 -26.43 5.54 20.71
C SER A 2 -25.30 4.67 21.24
N LEU A 3 -25.00 3.56 20.54
CA LEU A 3 -23.75 2.83 20.77
C LEU A 3 -22.62 3.83 20.54
N GLU A 4 -21.90 4.19 21.61
CA GLU A 4 -20.61 4.84 21.51
C GLU A 4 -19.72 3.97 20.63
N LYS A 5 -19.70 4.28 19.32
CA LYS A 5 -18.83 3.62 18.37
C LYS A 5 -17.41 3.97 18.78
N SER A 6 -16.77 3.03 19.48
CA SER A 6 -15.34 3.07 19.79
C SER A 6 -14.57 3.49 18.53
N LYS A 7 -14.05 4.73 18.54
CA LYS A 7 -13.32 5.32 17.41
C LYS A 7 -12.07 4.50 17.07
N GLN A 8 -11.49 3.79 18.04
CA GLN A 8 -10.29 2.96 17.91
C GLN A 8 -10.48 1.75 16.96
N GLY A 9 -11.64 1.08 16.99
CA GLY A 9 -11.86 -0.12 16.16
C GLY A 9 -11.81 0.16 14.66
N GLY A 10 -12.23 1.36 14.23
CA GLY A 10 -12.20 1.76 12.83
C GLY A 10 -10.80 2.01 12.27
N TYR A 11 -9.86 2.50 13.10
CA TYR A 11 -8.46 2.71 12.69
C TYR A 11 -7.75 1.40 12.43
N ILE A 12 -7.92 0.46 13.36
CA ILE A 12 -7.31 -0.87 13.28
C ILE A 12 -7.87 -1.63 12.08
N ALA A 13 -9.19 -1.59 11.88
CA ALA A 13 -9.82 -2.22 10.72
C ALA A 13 -9.36 -1.63 9.38
N ALA A 14 -9.28 -0.30 9.26
CA ALA A 14 -8.79 0.35 8.05
C ALA A 14 -7.34 -0.07 7.74
N ALA A 15 -6.47 -0.10 8.76
CA ALA A 15 -5.07 -0.49 8.61
C ALA A 15 -4.92 -1.97 8.19
N PHE A 16 -5.59 -2.90 8.87
CA PHE A 16 -5.51 -4.32 8.53
C PHE A 16 -6.14 -4.63 7.17
N GLY A 17 -7.30 -4.04 6.86
CA GLY A 17 -7.94 -4.20 5.56
C GLY A 17 -7.03 -3.72 4.42
N SER A 18 -6.44 -2.53 4.60
CA SER A 18 -5.49 -1.94 3.64
C SER A 18 -4.26 -2.82 3.44
N LEU A 19 -3.66 -3.31 4.53
CA LEU A 19 -2.48 -4.15 4.51
C LEU A 19 -2.74 -5.50 3.81
N ILE A 20 -3.82 -6.18 4.20
CA ILE A 20 -4.18 -7.48 3.59
C ILE A 20 -4.48 -7.30 2.11
N GLY A 21 -5.24 -6.25 1.77
CA GLY A 21 -5.57 -5.94 0.39
C GLY A 21 -4.33 -5.65 -0.46
N SER A 22 -3.43 -4.78 0.02
CA SER A 22 -2.22 -4.39 -0.74
C SER A 22 -1.26 -5.56 -0.93
N ILE A 23 -1.05 -6.40 0.07
CA ILE A 23 -0.21 -7.60 -0.05
C ILE A 23 -0.80 -8.57 -1.06
N THR A 24 -2.10 -8.87 -0.95
CA THR A 24 -2.77 -9.87 -1.80
C THR A 24 -2.79 -9.43 -3.26
N LEU A 25 -3.24 -8.21 -3.52
CA LEU A 25 -3.35 -7.69 -4.89
C LEU A 25 -2.00 -7.27 -5.46
N GLY A 26 -1.04 -6.86 -4.63
CA GLY A 26 0.35 -6.64 -5.03
C GLY A 26 1.00 -7.93 -5.53
N ALA A 27 0.88 -9.04 -4.80
CA ALA A 27 1.38 -10.34 -5.22
C ALA A 27 0.74 -10.82 -6.52
N LEU A 28 -0.58 -10.63 -6.66
CA LEU A 28 -1.30 -10.94 -7.89
C LEU A 28 -0.83 -10.07 -9.07
N GLY A 29 -0.53 -8.79 -8.83
CA GLY A 29 0.06 -7.88 -9.78
C GLY A 29 1.45 -8.32 -10.28
N VAL A 30 2.33 -8.77 -9.37
CA VAL A 30 3.64 -9.36 -9.72
C VAL A 30 3.44 -10.58 -10.60
N TYR A 31 2.54 -11.48 -10.21
CA TYR A 31 2.28 -12.72 -10.95
C TYR A 31 1.79 -12.44 -12.36
N LEU A 32 0.80 -11.54 -12.51
CA LEU A 32 0.27 -11.15 -13.82
C LEU A 32 1.31 -10.44 -14.68
N GLY A 33 2.07 -9.50 -14.12
CA GLY A 33 3.12 -8.79 -14.85
C GLY A 33 4.24 -9.72 -15.32
N THR A 34 4.64 -10.69 -14.48
CA THR A 34 5.67 -11.69 -14.81
C THR A 34 5.20 -12.65 -15.90
N ASN A 35 3.94 -13.08 -15.85
CA ASN A 35 3.39 -13.92 -16.92
C ASN A 35 3.24 -13.13 -18.21
N TYR A 36 2.76 -11.89 -18.14
CA TYR A 36 2.66 -11.03 -19.32
C TYR A 36 4.01 -10.89 -20.02
N THR A 37 5.08 -10.64 -19.28
CA THR A 37 6.42 -10.47 -19.86
C THR A 37 6.96 -11.77 -20.44
N LYS A 38 6.75 -12.90 -19.76
CA LYS A 38 7.12 -14.22 -20.28
C LYS A 38 6.39 -14.59 -21.58
N PHE A 39 5.10 -14.27 -21.70
CA PHE A 39 4.29 -14.65 -22.85
C PHE A 39 4.39 -13.68 -24.03
N PHE A 40 4.40 -12.37 -23.76
CA PHE A 40 4.31 -11.34 -24.81
C PHE A 40 5.62 -10.61 -25.07
N MET A 41 6.59 -10.69 -24.16
CA MET A 41 7.87 -9.98 -24.25
C MET A 41 9.06 -10.87 -23.85
N PRO A 42 9.21 -12.08 -24.43
CA PRO A 42 10.20 -13.06 -23.97
C PRO A 42 11.67 -12.63 -24.13
N ASN A 43 11.94 -11.68 -25.04
CA ASN A 43 13.28 -11.14 -25.30
C ASN A 43 13.47 -9.72 -24.72
N ALA A 44 12.50 -9.21 -23.96
CA ALA A 44 12.63 -7.89 -23.36
C ALA A 44 13.59 -7.95 -22.18
N GLY A 45 14.66 -7.16 -22.25
CA GLY A 45 15.58 -6.96 -21.14
C GLY A 45 14.94 -6.06 -20.07
N LEU A 46 15.40 -4.81 -19.99
CA LEU A 46 14.88 -3.85 -19.00
C LEU A 46 13.40 -3.49 -19.22
N GLU A 47 12.94 -3.54 -20.48
CA GLU A 47 11.56 -3.21 -20.86
C GLU A 47 10.55 -4.20 -20.27
N GLY A 48 10.97 -5.45 -20.00
CA GLY A 48 10.15 -6.46 -19.33
C GLY A 48 9.88 -6.12 -17.85
N LEU A 49 10.55 -5.12 -17.28
CA LEU A 49 10.31 -4.72 -15.89
C LEU A 49 9.05 -3.83 -15.75
N LEU A 50 8.69 -3.10 -16.80
CA LEU A 50 7.58 -2.14 -16.80
C LEU A 50 6.23 -2.80 -16.46
N PRO A 51 5.84 -3.93 -17.09
CA PRO A 51 4.57 -4.60 -16.78
C PRO A 51 4.52 -5.12 -15.34
N VAL A 52 5.66 -5.56 -14.81
CA VAL A 52 5.77 -6.03 -13.41
C VAL A 52 5.59 -4.86 -12.45
N LEU A 53 6.28 -3.74 -12.69
CA LEU A 53 6.16 -2.52 -11.88
C LEU A 53 4.75 -1.94 -11.89
N LEU A 54 4.13 -1.87 -13.07
CA LEU A 54 2.74 -1.43 -13.20
C LEU A 54 1.77 -2.38 -12.49
N GLY A 55 1.98 -3.68 -12.61
CA GLY A 55 1.20 -4.70 -11.90
C GLY A 55 1.29 -4.53 -10.39
N VAL A 56 2.49 -4.33 -9.84
CA VAL A 56 2.71 -4.06 -8.41
C VAL A 56 2.04 -2.78 -7.97
N PHE A 57 2.24 -1.68 -8.72
CA PHE A 57 1.67 -0.38 -8.40
C PHE A 57 0.14 -0.44 -8.33
N LEU A 58 -0.49 -0.98 -9.38
CA LEU A 58 -1.94 -1.10 -9.46
C LEU A 58 -2.46 -2.09 -8.41
N GLY A 59 -1.78 -3.22 -8.21
CA GLY A 59 -2.14 -4.21 -7.20
C GLY A 59 -2.13 -3.63 -5.80
N TRP A 60 -1.06 -2.94 -5.43
CA TRP A 60 -0.97 -2.24 -4.14
C TRP A 60 -2.07 -1.19 -4.03
N TRP A 61 -2.17 -0.27 -4.99
CA TRP A 61 -3.13 0.83 -4.93
C TRP A 61 -4.58 0.35 -4.82
N ILE A 62 -5.00 -0.59 -5.68
CA ILE A 62 -6.35 -1.18 -5.64
C ILE A 62 -6.55 -1.89 -4.30
N GLY A 63 -5.56 -2.68 -3.86
CA GLY A 63 -5.65 -3.45 -2.64
C GLY A 63 -5.77 -2.60 -1.39
N GLU A 64 -5.03 -1.51 -1.30
CA GLU A 64 -5.08 -0.59 -0.17
C GLU A 64 -6.46 0.10 -0.09
N VAL A 65 -6.93 0.65 -1.21
CA VAL A 65 -8.21 1.37 -1.28
C VAL A 65 -9.39 0.44 -1.05
N MET A 66 -9.43 -0.70 -1.75
CA MET A 66 -10.52 -1.68 -1.62
C MET A 66 -10.51 -2.36 -0.26
N GLY A 67 -9.34 -2.73 0.24
CA GLY A 67 -9.18 -3.34 1.55
C GLY A 67 -9.66 -2.42 2.68
N CYS A 68 -9.28 -1.14 2.64
CA CYS A 68 -9.80 -0.13 3.56
C CYS A 68 -11.32 0.02 3.46
N TYR A 69 -11.84 0.14 2.23
CA TYR A 69 -13.27 0.32 1.99
C TYR A 69 -14.09 -0.86 2.50
N LEU A 70 -13.67 -2.09 2.21
CA LEU A 70 -14.32 -3.33 2.66
C LEU A 70 -14.30 -3.46 4.18
N ALA A 71 -13.14 -3.24 4.81
CA ALA A 71 -13.01 -3.31 6.26
C ALA A 71 -13.91 -2.30 6.98
N LEU A 72 -13.97 -1.06 6.49
CA LEU A 72 -14.83 -0.02 7.05
C LEU A 72 -16.31 -0.26 6.76
N ARG A 73 -16.65 -0.85 5.59
CA ARG A 73 -18.03 -1.19 5.21
C ARG A 73 -18.58 -2.33 6.07
N TRP A 74 -17.82 -3.41 6.27
CA TRP A 74 -18.28 -4.56 7.06
C TRP A 74 -18.54 -4.21 8.52
N LEU A 75 -17.76 -3.29 9.08
CA LEU A 75 -17.93 -2.85 10.46
C LEU A 75 -18.88 -1.65 10.60
N HIS A 76 -19.63 -1.30 9.53
CA HIS A 76 -20.65 -0.26 9.51
C HIS A 76 -20.18 1.11 10.05
N TYR A 77 -18.91 1.48 9.84
CA TYR A 77 -18.34 2.73 10.35
C TYR A 77 -18.73 3.98 9.54
N CYS A 78 -18.59 5.17 10.14
CA CYS A 78 -18.98 6.43 9.49
C CYS A 78 -18.16 6.74 8.22
N LYS A 79 -18.89 7.11 7.15
CA LYS A 79 -18.42 7.65 5.86
C LYS A 79 -17.26 6.87 5.19
N PRO A 80 -17.40 5.54 4.98
CA PRO A 80 -16.34 4.70 4.39
C PRO A 80 -15.91 5.18 3.00
N LYS A 81 -16.84 5.76 2.23
CA LYS A 81 -16.58 6.33 0.91
C LYS A 81 -15.62 7.53 0.95
N GLN A 82 -15.73 8.40 1.95
CA GLN A 82 -14.85 9.58 2.06
C GLN A 82 -13.44 9.16 2.47
N THR A 83 -13.30 8.23 3.42
CA THR A 83 -12.00 7.66 3.81
C THR A 83 -11.32 6.99 2.63
N ALA A 84 -12.05 6.16 1.87
CA ALA A 84 -11.51 5.49 0.70
C ALA A 84 -11.07 6.49 -0.38
N LYS A 85 -11.85 7.56 -0.63
CA LYS A 85 -11.49 8.61 -1.61
C LYS A 85 -10.22 9.36 -1.20
N LEU A 86 -10.08 9.70 0.08
CA LEU A 86 -8.88 10.37 0.59
C LEU A 86 -7.66 9.44 0.55
N LEU A 87 -7.86 8.18 0.95
CA LEU A 87 -6.83 7.14 0.89
C LEU A 87 -6.36 6.95 -0.55
N THR A 88 -7.26 6.97 -1.54
CA THR A 88 -6.90 6.85 -2.96
C THR A 88 -5.83 7.86 -3.39
N VAL A 89 -5.93 9.11 -2.95
CA VAL A 89 -4.97 10.17 -3.29
C VAL A 89 -3.69 10.00 -2.48
N LEU A 90 -3.82 9.71 -1.18
CA LEU A 90 -2.71 9.49 -0.26
C LEU A 90 -1.85 8.30 -0.68
N THR A 91 -2.46 7.16 -1.01
CA THR A 91 -1.79 5.94 -1.45
C THR A 91 -1.00 6.17 -2.73
N SER A 92 -1.57 6.86 -3.73
CA SER A 92 -0.81 7.24 -4.93
C SER A 92 0.44 8.03 -4.56
N LEU A 93 0.29 9.06 -3.73
CA LEU A 93 1.39 9.93 -3.32
C LEU A 93 2.44 9.18 -2.48
N GLY A 94 1.99 8.27 -1.60
CA GLY A 94 2.82 7.41 -0.78
C GLY A 94 3.62 6.40 -1.59
N ILE A 95 3.01 5.74 -2.60
CA ILE A 95 3.72 4.83 -3.49
C ILE A 95 4.77 5.59 -4.31
N PHE A 96 4.44 6.78 -4.83
CA PHE A 96 5.41 7.63 -5.52
C PHE A 96 6.58 7.98 -4.61
N LEU A 97 6.34 8.50 -3.41
CA LEU A 97 7.39 8.81 -2.44
C LEU A 97 8.23 7.57 -2.09
N TRP A 98 7.60 6.42 -1.89
CA TRP A 98 8.31 5.18 -1.57
C TRP A 98 9.23 4.75 -2.71
N LEU A 99 8.80 4.83 -3.96
CA LEU A 99 9.63 4.51 -5.14
C LEU A 99 10.85 5.43 -5.28
N PHE A 100 10.74 6.70 -4.89
CA PHE A 100 11.86 7.65 -4.91
C PHE A 100 12.80 7.50 -3.71
N ILE A 101 12.27 7.26 -2.52
CA ILE A 101 13.04 7.20 -1.27
C ILE A 101 13.70 5.83 -1.08
N SER A 102 13.03 4.73 -1.46
CA SER A 102 13.56 3.38 -1.25
C SER A 102 14.96 3.15 -1.86
N PRO A 103 15.28 3.57 -3.11
CA PRO A 103 16.63 3.38 -3.64
C PRO A 103 17.68 4.24 -2.92
N ILE A 104 17.31 5.42 -2.40
CA ILE A 104 18.23 6.26 -1.62
C ILE A 104 18.59 5.55 -0.31
N ILE A 105 17.59 5.00 0.39
CA ILE A 105 17.79 4.21 1.61
C ILE A 105 18.64 2.97 1.29
N SER A 106 18.30 2.20 0.26
CA SER A 106 19.08 1.02 -0.15
C SER A 106 20.56 1.40 -0.40
N ASN A 107 20.82 2.47 -1.15
CA ASN A 107 22.19 2.90 -1.44
C ASN A 107 22.96 3.33 -0.18
N LEU A 108 22.30 3.90 0.81
CA LEU A 108 22.91 4.28 2.09
C LEU A 108 23.38 3.05 2.88
N PHE A 109 22.61 1.95 2.84
CA PHE A 109 22.93 0.70 3.54
C PHE A 109 23.86 -0.24 2.76
N LYS A 110 24.12 0.04 1.47
CA LYS A 110 24.96 -0.81 0.61
C LYS A 110 26.45 -0.75 0.97
N GLY A 111 26.87 0.22 1.79
CA GLY A 111 28.28 0.51 2.06
C GLY A 111 29.11 -0.60 2.72
N ASP A 112 28.50 -1.66 3.28
CA ASP A 112 29.22 -2.59 4.17
C ASP A 112 28.87 -4.08 4.00
N LEU A 113 28.05 -4.46 3.00
CA LEU A 113 27.53 -5.82 2.86
C LEU A 113 27.88 -6.45 1.49
N SER A 114 28.14 -7.76 1.51
CA SER A 114 28.29 -8.56 0.29
C SER A 114 27.01 -8.51 -0.57
N ASP A 115 27.14 -8.40 -1.90
CA ASP A 115 26.02 -8.15 -2.83
C ASP A 115 24.85 -9.16 -2.70
N ILE A 116 25.15 -10.42 -2.38
CA ILE A 116 24.15 -11.49 -2.25
C ILE A 116 23.33 -11.32 -0.97
N GLN A 117 23.99 -11.08 0.17
CA GLN A 117 23.32 -10.85 1.46
C GLN A 117 22.55 -9.52 1.44
N PHE A 118 23.12 -8.51 0.78
CA PHE A 118 22.47 -7.21 0.60
C PHE A 118 21.15 -7.35 -0.16
N SER A 119 21.10 -8.13 -1.25
CA SER A 119 19.85 -8.29 -2.03
C SER A 119 18.69 -8.92 -1.25
N GLN A 120 18.98 -9.90 -0.39
CA GLN A 120 17.95 -10.58 0.41
C GLN A 120 17.45 -9.68 1.54
N ILE A 121 18.36 -8.94 2.17
CA ILE A 121 18.04 -7.98 3.24
C ILE A 121 17.25 -6.81 2.66
N ASP A 122 17.65 -6.27 1.50
CA ASP A 122 16.99 -5.16 0.83
C ASP A 122 15.53 -5.50 0.47
N ASN A 123 15.29 -6.69 -0.08
CA ASN A 123 13.93 -7.14 -0.40
C ASN A 123 13.04 -7.25 0.85
N LYS A 124 13.58 -7.73 1.99
CA LYS A 124 12.83 -7.77 3.25
C LYS A 124 12.55 -6.38 3.80
N ILE A 125 13.53 -5.47 3.77
CA ILE A 125 13.38 -4.08 4.21
C ILE A 125 12.34 -3.36 3.35
N ARG A 126 12.36 -3.55 2.02
CA ARG A 126 11.37 -3.00 1.10
C ARG A 126 9.96 -3.46 1.44
N MET A 127 9.74 -4.76 1.69
CA MET A 127 8.43 -5.27 2.10
C MET A 127 7.95 -4.70 3.44
N ILE A 128 8.84 -4.59 4.42
CA ILE A 128 8.50 -4.03 5.75
C ILE A 128 8.14 -2.54 5.62
N THR A 129 8.94 -1.77 4.90
CA THR A 129 8.70 -0.33 4.71
C THR A 129 7.44 -0.07 3.88
N ALA A 130 7.16 -0.91 2.87
CA ALA A 130 5.92 -0.89 2.11
C ALA A 130 4.69 -1.17 2.99
N SER A 131 4.80 -2.17 3.87
CA SER A 131 3.72 -2.52 4.80
C SER A 131 3.46 -1.40 5.81
N LEU A 132 4.52 -0.83 6.38
CA LEU A 132 4.42 0.29 7.32
C LEU A 132 3.81 1.53 6.66
N THR A 133 4.24 1.86 5.43
CA THR A 133 3.67 2.99 4.68
C THR A 133 2.18 2.78 4.42
N SER A 134 1.76 1.59 3.99
CA SER A 134 0.34 1.24 3.80
C SER A 134 -0.50 1.42 5.08
N ILE A 135 0.01 0.95 6.21
CA ILE A 135 -0.63 1.13 7.53
C ILE A 135 -0.72 2.61 7.90
N SER A 136 0.39 3.36 7.78
CA SER A 136 0.44 4.79 8.10
C SER A 136 -0.52 5.60 7.23
N LEU A 137 -0.62 5.30 5.94
CA LEU A 137 -1.52 5.96 4.99
C LEU A 137 -2.98 5.69 5.34
N ALA A 138 -3.34 4.44 5.64
CA ALA A 138 -4.68 4.06 6.08
C ALA A 138 -5.09 4.76 7.38
N LEU A 139 -4.18 4.83 8.36
CA LEU A 139 -4.41 5.53 9.62
C LEU A 139 -4.55 7.04 9.40
N LEU A 140 -3.67 7.65 8.60
CA LEU A 140 -3.69 9.08 8.31
C LEU A 140 -4.94 9.49 7.54
N ALA A 141 -5.35 8.73 6.53
CA ALA A 141 -6.59 8.96 5.79
C ALA A 141 -7.81 8.92 6.72
N ARG A 142 -7.81 8.01 7.70
CA ARG A 142 -8.87 7.96 8.70
C ARG A 142 -8.83 9.13 9.68
N TYR A 143 -7.64 9.48 10.17
CA TYR A 143 -7.46 10.61 11.07
C TYR A 143 -7.98 11.89 10.43
N LEU A 144 -7.59 12.18 9.19
CA LEU A 144 -8.01 13.38 8.46
C LEU A 144 -9.51 13.41 8.19
N THR A 145 -10.13 12.27 7.86
CA THR A 145 -11.59 12.23 7.64
C THR A 145 -12.39 12.35 8.93
N CYS A 146 -11.90 11.82 10.05
CA CYS A 146 -12.56 11.92 11.34
C CYS A 146 -12.32 13.29 12.03
N ALA A 147 -11.13 13.87 11.87
CA ALA A 147 -10.78 15.19 12.43
C ALA A 147 -11.53 16.32 11.71
N ARG A 148 -11.77 16.19 10.40
CA ARG A 148 -12.59 17.14 9.64
C ARG A 148 -14.03 17.22 10.14
N GLU A 149 -14.55 16.15 10.74
CA GLU A 149 -15.90 16.09 11.29
C GLU A 149 -16.02 16.90 12.60
N LEU A 150 -14.94 16.99 13.41
CA LEU A 150 -14.91 17.77 14.65
C LEU A 150 -14.82 19.30 14.45
N ASN A 151 -14.46 19.76 13.24
CA ASN A 151 -14.35 21.18 12.90
C ASN A 151 -15.55 21.68 12.07
N GLN A 152 -16.56 20.84 11.83
CA GLN A 152 -17.78 21.20 11.09
C GLN A 152 -19.02 21.34 11.98
N ASP A 153 -18.87 21.11 13.28
CA ASP A 153 -19.83 21.46 14.35
C ASP A 153 -19.32 22.69 15.11
#